data_AF-A0A938E1Z8-F1
#
_entry.id   AF-A0A938E1Z8-F1
#
_cell.length_a   1.000
_cell.length_b   1.000
_cell.length_c   1.000
_cell.angle_alpha   90.00
_cell.angle_beta   90.00
_cell.angle_gamma   90.00
#
_symmetry.space_group_name_H-M   'P 1'
#
loop_
_entity.id
_entity.type
_entity.pdbx_description
1 polymer ?
#
loop_
_entity_poly.entity_id
_entity_poly.type
_entity_poly.pdbx_seq_one_letter_code
_entity_poly.pdbx_strand_id
1 'polypeptide(L)' 'MSIQIAVRLPDQIVEELDALVASGQAPSRASVVEAALRRELRQHLYAREAELLASLPPDDDFDAMHDWVARNRPAID' A
#
# COMPACT_ATOMS: atom_id res chain seq x y z
N MET A 1 -6.55 20.12 2.86
CA MET A 1 -7.41 20.10 4.07
C MET A 1 -7.10 18.83 4.84
N SER A 2 -6.94 18.91 6.16
CA SER A 2 -6.74 17.75 7.03
C SER A 2 -7.84 17.73 8.10
N ILE A 3 -8.28 16.53 8.47
CA ILE A 3 -9.22 16.31 9.58
C ILE A 3 -8.42 15.77 10.76
N GLN A 4 -8.64 16.31 11.95
CA GLN A 4 -8.03 15.80 13.17
C GLN A 4 -8.96 14.81 13.84
N ILE A 5 -8.41 13.66 14.23
CA ILE A 5 -9.10 12.62 15.00
C ILE A 5 -8.31 12.30 16.27
N ALA A 6 -9.01 11.89 17.32
CA ALA A 6 -8.38 11.34 18.52
C ALA A 6 -8.38 9.80 18.42
N VAL A 7 -7.21 9.18 18.55
CA VAL A 7 -7.04 7.73 18.44
C VAL A 7 -6.35 7.23 19.71
N ARG A 8 -6.80 6.08 20.23
CA ARG A 8 -6.12 5.38 21.32
C ARG A 8 -5.14 4.38 20.72
N LEU A 9 -3.89 4.47 21.14
CA LEU A 9 -2.81 3.56 20.74
C LEU A 9 -2.13 3.03 22.00
N PRO A 10 -1.51 1.83 21.94
CA PRO A 10 -0.67 1.36 23.03
C PRO A 10 0.49 2.31 23.31
N ASP A 11 0.83 2.51 24.58
CA ASP A 11 1.87 3.47 25.01
C ASP A 11 3.20 3.22 24.30
N GLN A 12 3.63 1.96 24.21
CA GLN A 12 4.86 1.57 23.51
C GLN A 12 4.90 2.05 22.04
N ILE A 13 3.77 1.98 21.33
CA ILE A 13 3.71 2.44 19.93
C ILE A 13 3.87 3.96 19.85
N VAL A 14 3.32 4.68 20.83
CA VAL A 14 3.47 6.13 20.92
C VAL A 14 4.92 6.51 21.25
N GLU A 15 5.59 5.75 22.13
CA GLU A 15 7.01 5.94 22.45
C GLU A 15 7.91 5.76 21.22
N GLU A 16 7.69 4.71 20.42
CA GLU A 16 8.43 4.49 19.18
C GLU A 16 8.18 5.60 18.15
N LEU A 17 6.93 6.03 18.03
CA LEU A 17 6.54 7.14 17.16
C LEU A 17 7.26 8.45 17.56
N ASP A 18 7.36 8.69 18.86
CA ASP A 18 8.06 9.86 19.42
C ASP A 18 9.55 9.82 19.16
N ALA A 19 10.17 8.65 19.29
CA ALA A 19 11.59 8.46 19.00
C ALA A 19 11.91 8.78 17.53
N LEU A 20 11.03 8.42 16.58
CA LEU A 20 11.20 8.75 15.16
C LEU A 20 11.15 10.25 14.88
N VAL A 21 10.25 10.97 15.56
CA VAL A 21 10.14 12.43 15.42
C VAL A 21 11.32 13.13 16.10
N ALA A 22 11.67 12.71 17.32
CA ALA A 22 12.76 13.29 18.09
C ALA A 22 14.13 13.11 17.42
N SER A 23 14.34 11.98 16.74
CA SER A 23 15.56 11.71 15.95
C SER A 23 15.58 12.39 14.59
N GLY A 24 14.51 13.10 14.19
CA GLY A 24 14.41 13.77 12.89
C GLY A 24 14.16 12.85 11.70
N GLN A 25 13.93 11.55 11.93
CA GLN A 25 13.60 10.57 10.89
C GLN A 25 12.19 10.80 10.31
N ALA A 26 11.31 11.45 11.08
CA ALA A 26 10.00 11.85 10.63
C ALA A 26 9.70 13.31 11.00
N PRO A 27 9.03 14.08 10.12
CA PRO A 27 8.73 15.48 10.39
C PRO A 27 7.61 15.67 11.42
N SER A 28 6.77 14.65 11.65
CA SER A 28 5.69 14.69 12.65
C SER A 28 5.15 13.30 12.98
N ARG A 29 4.43 13.17 14.09
CA ARG A 29 3.67 11.95 14.41
C ARG A 29 2.65 11.62 13.31
N ALA A 30 1.96 12.65 12.81
CA ALA A 30 0.94 12.53 11.78
C ALA A 30 1.49 11.97 10.47
N SER A 31 2.70 12.36 10.04
CA SER A 31 3.30 11.83 8.81
C SER A 31 3.62 10.34 8.87
N VAL A 32 4.03 9.84 10.04
CA VAL A 32 4.28 8.40 10.22
C VAL A 32 2.96 7.62 10.22
N VAL A 33 1.95 8.13 10.95
CA VAL A 33 0.61 7.53 10.97
C VAL A 33 0.00 7.53 9.57
N GLU A 34 0.10 8.63 8.82
CA GLU A 34 -0.37 8.73 7.45
C GLU A 34 0.33 7.72 6.52
N ALA A 35 1.65 7.57 6.63
CA ALA A 35 2.41 6.61 5.84
C ALA A 35 1.99 5.16 6.15
N ALA A 36 1.80 4.82 7.43
CA ALA A 36 1.32 3.52 7.86
C ALA A 36 -0.10 3.24 7.36
N LEU A 37 -1.02 4.20 7.54
CA LEU A 37 -2.40 4.07 7.07
C LEU A 37 -2.47 3.94 5.55
N ARG A 38 -1.70 4.71 4.78
CA ARG A 38 -1.65 4.57 3.32
C ARG A 38 -1.21 3.18 2.88
N ARG A 39 -0.22 2.59 3.57
CA ARG A 39 0.24 1.23 3.26
C ARG A 39 -0.89 0.22 3.47
N GLU A 40 -1.59 0.31 4.60
CA GLU A 40 -2.71 -0.58 4.95
C GLU A 40 -3.89 -0.42 3.98
N LEU A 41 -4.30 0.82 3.71
CA LEU A 41 -5.41 1.09 2.80
C LEU A 41 -5.11 0.62 1.37
N ARG A 42 -3.87 0.76 0.90
CA ARG A 42 -3.47 0.20 -0.40
C ARG A 42 -3.56 -1.33 -0.41
N GLN A 43 -3.16 -1.99 0.66
CA GLN A 43 -3.25 -3.44 0.76
C GLN A 43 -4.71 -3.91 0.67
N HIS A 44 -5.62 -3.26 1.39
CA HIS A 44 -7.05 -3.57 1.29
C HIS A 44 -7.65 -3.28 -0.09
N LEU A 45 -7.26 -2.16 -0.71
CA LEU A 45 -7.74 -1.80 -2.03
C LEU A 45 -7.32 -2.85 -3.07
N TYR A 46 -6.03 -3.21 -3.10
CA TYR A 46 -5.51 -4.19 -4.06
C TYR A 46 -6.02 -5.61 -3.81
N ALA A 47 -6.22 -6.01 -2.55
CA ALA A 47 -6.85 -7.29 -2.25
C ALA A 47 -8.26 -7.36 -2.85
N ARG A 48 -9.06 -6.30 -2.66
CA ARG A 48 -10.41 -6.22 -3.22
C ARG A 48 -10.41 -6.18 -4.75
N GLU A 49 -9.48 -5.44 -5.35
CA GLU A 49 -9.34 -5.39 -6.81
C GLU A 49 -8.93 -6.75 -7.39
N ALA A 50 -8.02 -7.47 -6.75
CA ALA A 50 -7.61 -8.80 -7.16
C ALA A 50 -8.79 -9.80 -7.10
N GLU A 51 -9.62 -9.74 -6.06
CA GLU A 51 -10.85 -10.54 -5.98
C GLU A 51 -11.81 -10.24 -7.12
N LEU A 52 -12.01 -8.96 -7.45
CA LEU A 52 -12.86 -8.56 -8.56
C LEU A 52 -12.31 -9.05 -9.90
N LEU A 53 -11.01 -8.83 -10.15
CA LEU A 53 -10.35 -9.32 -11.37
C LEU A 53 -10.44 -10.85 -11.50
N ALA A 54 -10.26 -11.58 -10.39
CA ALA A 54 -10.41 -13.03 -10.37
C ALA A 54 -11.85 -13.52 -10.63
N SER A 55 -12.84 -12.65 -10.42
CA SER A 55 -14.26 -12.96 -10.66
C SER A 55 -14.71 -12.68 -12.10
N LEU A 56 -13.90 -11.97 -12.89
CA LEU A 56 -14.20 -11.68 -14.29
C LEU A 56 -14.00 -12.96 -15.13
N PRO A 57 -14.83 -13.17 -16.17
CA PRO A 57 -14.60 -14.25 -17.12
C PRO A 57 -13.26 -14.03 -17.85
N PRO A 58 -12.64 -15.11 -18.36
CA PRO A 58 -11.45 -15.01 -19.21
C PRO A 58 -11.68 -14.06 -20.39
N ASP A 59 -10.64 -13.33 -20.75
CA ASP A 59 -10.61 -12.43 -21.89
C ASP A 59 -9.54 -12.94 -22.85
N ASP A 60 -9.97 -13.64 -23.90
CA ASP A 60 -9.09 -14.35 -24.84
C ASP A 60 -8.07 -13.41 -25.51
N ASP A 61 -8.45 -12.15 -25.78
CA ASP A 61 -7.55 -11.16 -26.38
C ASP A 61 -6.50 -10.70 -25.37
N PHE A 62 -6.91 -10.50 -24.12
CA PHE A 62 -6.00 -10.14 -23.03
C PHE A 62 -5.02 -11.28 -22.70
N ASP A 63 -5.51 -12.52 -22.68
CA ASP A 63 -4.70 -13.72 -22.47
C ASP A 63 -3.70 -13.91 -23.61
N ALA A 64 -4.12 -13.75 -24.87
CA ALA A 64 -3.23 -13.82 -26.04
C ALA A 64 -2.12 -12.75 -25.99
N MET A 65 -2.45 -11.53 -25.55
CA MET A 65 -1.47 -10.46 -25.34
C MET A 65 -0.49 -10.80 -24.22
N HIS A 66 -1.00 -11.25 -23.06
CA HIS A 66 -0.17 -11.63 -21.91
C HIS A 66 0.84 -12.72 -22.31
N ASP A 67 0.36 -13.74 -23.02
CA ASP A 67 1.16 -14.81 -23.58
C ASP A 67 2.25 -14.32 -24.54
N TRP A 68 1.92 -13.38 -25.43
CA TRP A 68 2.90 -12.78 -26.32
C TRP A 68 3.97 -12.01 -25.54
N VAL A 69 3.58 -11.21 -24.54
CA VAL A 69 4.53 -10.45 -23.70
C VAL A 69 5.44 -11.39 -22.91
N ALA A 70 4.90 -12.44 -22.28
CA ALA A 70 5.69 -13.41 -21.52
C ALA A 70 6.75 -14.10 -22.38
N ARG A 71 6.42 -14.42 -23.65
CA ARG A 71 7.35 -15.02 -24.61
C ARG A 71 8.42 -14.04 -25.13
N ASN A 72 8.12 -12.75 -25.18
CA ASN A 72 8.98 -11.74 -25.81
C ASN A 72 9.62 -10.77 -24.81
N ARG A 73 9.46 -10.99 -23.49
CA ARG A 73 10.04 -10.12 -22.46
C ARG A 73 11.57 -10.21 -22.53
N PRO A 74 12.28 -9.11 -22.83
CA PRO A 74 13.74 -9.11 -22.80
C PRO A 74 14.23 -9.36 -21.37
N ALA A 75 15.32 -10.11 -21.22
CA ALA A 75 16.04 -10.17 -19.97
C ALA A 75 16.56 -8.76 -19.68
N ILE A 76 16.01 -8.13 -18.64
CA ILE A 76 16.54 -6.89 -18.11
C ILE A 76 17.42 -7.32 -16.94
N ASP A 77 18.74 -7.28 -17.15
CA ASP A 77 19.75 -7.40 -16.09
C ASP A 77 19.70 -6.20 -15.13
#